data_AF-A0A963SQT5-F1
#
_entry.id   AF-A0A963SQT5-F1
#
_cell.length_a   1.000
_cell.length_b   1.000
_cell.length_c   1.000
_cell.angle_alpha   90.00
_cell.angle_beta   90.00
_cell.angle_gamma   90.00
#
_symmetry.space_group_name_H-M   'P 1'
#
loop_
_entity.id
_entity.type
_entity.pdbx_description
1 polymer ?
#
loop_
_entity_poly.entity_id
_entity_poly.type
_entity_poly.pdbx_seq_one_letter_code
_entity_poly.pdbx_strand_id
1 'polypeptide(L)'
;AINMKYYALFFMLFTMASVGLPGTSNFVGEFLSLAGIYQANSWVAFVATTGIILGAAYMLYLYRRVVFGEQKNADAATMPDLNIREWLMLGPLALAVLWMGVYPESFLAPMRADIAALDARLARAKPEGDAHLKMGEPRKQAANAIGHGEDHGEGHGEGHGEGHDATPTDAAEGEAH
;
A
#
# COMPACT_ATOMS: atom_id res chain seq x y z
N ALA A 1 10.95 -19.29 27.34
CA ALA A 1 9.56 -19.18 26.83
C ALA A 1 8.85 -20.55 26.78
N ILE A 2 8.76 -21.27 27.91
CA ILE A 2 8.23 -22.66 27.91
C ILE A 2 6.81 -22.75 28.52
N ASN A 3 6.39 -21.80 29.37
CA ASN A 3 5.13 -21.90 30.13
C ASN A 3 3.95 -21.01 29.67
N MET A 4 4.15 -20.00 28.80
CA MET A 4 3.06 -19.10 28.36
C MET A 4 3.11 -18.88 26.84
N LYS A 5 2.57 -19.83 26.08
CA LYS A 5 2.74 -19.87 24.61
C LYS A 5 1.77 -18.92 23.91
N TYR A 6 0.53 -18.82 24.40
CA TYR A 6 -0.48 -17.97 23.78
C TYR A 6 -0.23 -16.50 24.09
N TYR A 7 0.08 -16.17 25.36
CA TYR A 7 0.47 -14.81 25.73
C TYR A 7 1.66 -14.30 24.90
N ALA A 8 2.71 -15.11 24.75
CA ALA A 8 3.88 -14.74 23.96
C ALA A 8 3.53 -14.48 22.49
N LEU A 9 2.61 -15.26 21.91
CA LEU A 9 2.15 -15.09 20.53
C LEU A 9 1.37 -13.79 20.34
N PHE A 10 0.39 -13.49 21.22
CA PHE A 10 -0.33 -12.22 21.18
C PHE A 10 0.61 -11.03 21.43
N PHE A 11 1.50 -11.14 22.41
CA PHE A 11 2.50 -10.11 22.69
C PHE A 11 3.42 -9.87 21.49
N MET A 12 3.85 -10.93 20.80
CA MET A 12 4.61 -10.82 19.55
C MET A 12 3.79 -10.12 18.48
N LEU A 13 2.54 -10.53 18.26
CA LEU A 13 1.65 -9.92 17.27
C LEU A 13 1.46 -8.43 17.52
N PHE A 14 1.18 -8.02 18.77
CA PHE A 14 1.03 -6.60 19.12
C PHE A 14 2.34 -5.82 19.03
N THR A 15 3.48 -6.45 19.36
CA THR A 15 4.79 -5.83 19.15
C THR A 15 5.03 -5.60 17.66
N MET A 16 4.80 -6.60 16.80
CA MET A 16 4.96 -6.45 15.35
C MET A 16 3.99 -5.41 14.78
N ALA A 17 2.76 -5.37 15.29
CA ALA A 17 1.79 -4.35 14.94
C ALA A 17 2.27 -2.95 15.33
N SER A 18 2.86 -2.78 16.52
CA SER A 18 3.42 -1.50 16.95
C SER A 18 4.63 -1.04 16.15
N VAL A 19 5.35 -1.98 15.52
CA VAL A 19 6.55 -1.70 14.71
C VAL A 19 6.20 -1.42 13.24
N GLY A 20 4.92 -1.53 12.86
CA GLY A 20 4.49 -1.30 11.48
C GLY A 20 4.85 -2.47 10.55
N LEU A 21 4.73 -3.72 11.03
CA LEU A 21 4.84 -4.88 10.13
C LEU A 21 3.76 -4.81 9.03
N PRO A 22 4.08 -5.06 7.76
CA PRO A 22 3.08 -5.19 6.70
C PRO A 22 1.96 -6.16 7.08
N GLY A 23 0.71 -5.77 6.80
CA GLY A 23 -0.47 -6.53 7.21
C GLY A 23 -1.01 -6.18 8.61
N THR A 24 -0.42 -5.17 9.28
CA THR A 24 -0.95 -4.60 10.53
C THR A 24 -1.42 -3.17 10.32
N SER A 25 -2.31 -2.70 11.19
CA SER A 25 -2.90 -1.36 11.11
C SER A 25 -1.88 -0.21 11.12
N ASN A 26 -0.81 -0.33 11.92
CA ASN A 26 0.18 0.74 12.06
C ASN A 26 0.98 0.98 10.76
N PHE A 27 1.28 -0.09 10.02
CA PHE A 27 1.98 0.01 8.73
C PHE A 27 1.20 0.88 7.74
N VAL A 28 -0.12 0.69 7.66
CA VAL A 28 -0.97 1.47 6.74
C VAL A 28 -0.90 2.96 7.06
N GLY A 29 -0.98 3.31 8.34
CA GLY A 29 -0.90 4.70 8.79
C GLY A 29 0.47 5.34 8.56
N GLU A 30 1.54 4.64 8.92
CA GLU A 30 2.91 5.11 8.72
C GLU A 30 3.26 5.24 7.24
N PHE A 31 2.87 4.26 6.42
CA PHE A 31 3.11 4.29 4.98
C PHE A 31 2.34 5.44 4.30
N LEU A 32 1.06 5.63 4.62
CA LEU A 32 0.27 6.72 4.05
C LEU A 32 0.81 8.10 4.48
N SER A 33 1.20 8.23 5.74
CA SER A 33 1.83 9.45 6.26
C SER A 33 3.16 9.74 5.57
N LEU A 34 4.01 8.71 5.42
CA LEU A 34 5.30 8.84 4.77
C LEU A 34 5.17 9.16 3.28
N ALA A 35 4.20 8.56 2.59
CA ALA A 35 3.88 8.89 1.20
C ALA A 35 3.38 10.33 1.03
N GLY A 36 2.65 10.86 2.02
CA GLY A 36 2.24 12.27 2.07
C GLY A 36 3.42 13.21 2.32
N ILE A 37 4.29 12.90 3.28
CA ILE A 37 5.50 13.70 3.58
C ILE A 37 6.45 13.69 2.39
N TYR A 38 6.64 12.54 1.73
CA TYR A 38 7.52 12.43 0.56
C TYR A 38 7.09 13.35 -0.59
N GLN A 39 5.78 13.53 -0.79
CA GLN A 39 5.27 14.49 -1.77
C GLN A 39 5.53 15.96 -1.38
N ALA A 40 5.63 16.26 -0.09
CA ALA A 40 5.86 17.62 0.40
C ALA A 40 7.35 17.97 0.50
N ASN A 41 8.17 17.06 1.04
CA ASN A 41 9.61 17.25 1.17
C ASN A 41 10.34 15.90 1.33
N SER A 42 11.17 15.56 0.36
CA SER A 42 11.91 14.29 0.30
C SER A 42 12.95 14.16 1.42
N TRP A 43 13.59 15.27 1.82
CA TRP A 43 14.58 15.27 2.90
C TRP A 43 13.93 15.00 4.25
N VAL A 44 12.77 15.62 4.52
CA VAL A 44 12.01 15.37 5.75
C VAL A 44 11.52 13.91 5.80
N ALA A 45 11.07 13.36 4.67
CA ALA A 45 10.69 11.95 4.58
C ALA A 45 11.86 11.01 4.92
N PHE A 46 13.08 11.32 4.49
CA PHE A 46 14.27 10.52 4.82
C PHE A 46 14.56 10.51 6.33
N VAL A 47 14.51 11.67 6.97
CA VAL A 47 14.70 11.78 8.44
C VAL A 47 13.58 11.05 9.18
N ALA A 48 12.33 11.21 8.76
CA ALA A 48 11.17 10.53 9.34
C ALA A 48 11.30 9.00 9.23
N THR A 49 11.67 8.49 8.05
CA THR A 49 11.91 7.05 7.82
C THR A 49 13.00 6.51 8.73
N THR A 50 14.09 7.26 8.89
CA THR A 50 15.17 6.88 9.81
C THR A 50 14.67 6.76 11.25
N GLY A 51 13.82 7.69 11.69
CA GLY A 51 13.15 7.64 13.00
C GLY A 51 12.28 6.39 13.18
N ILE A 52 11.50 6.03 12.17
CA ILE A 52 10.68 4.81 12.16
C ILE A 52 11.58 3.56 12.32
N ILE A 53 12.67 3.47 11.56
CA ILE A 53 13.61 2.33 11.62
C ILE A 53 14.25 2.21 13.02
N LEU A 54 14.66 3.32 13.61
CA LEU A 54 15.23 3.33 14.97
C LEU A 54 14.20 2.92 16.03
N GLY A 55 12.96 3.41 15.90
CA GLY A 55 11.84 3.01 16.76
C GLY A 55 11.54 1.51 16.66
N ALA A 56 11.51 0.99 15.44
CA ALA A 56 11.35 -0.44 15.16
C ALA A 56 12.46 -1.28 15.82
N ALA A 57 13.72 -0.87 15.65
CA ALA A 57 14.86 -1.54 16.25
C ALA A 57 14.78 -1.59 17.79
N TYR A 58 14.37 -0.48 18.42
CA TYR A 58 14.17 -0.42 19.87
C TYR A 58 13.07 -1.37 20.34
N MET A 59 11.92 -1.38 19.66
CA MET A 59 10.80 -2.27 20.01
C MET A 59 11.17 -3.76 19.86
N LEU A 60 11.90 -4.12 18.80
CA LEU A 60 12.41 -5.49 18.64
C LEU A 60 13.42 -5.87 19.72
N TYR A 61 14.30 -4.95 20.09
CA TYR A 61 15.23 -5.15 21.20
C TYR A 61 14.50 -5.35 22.53
N LEU A 62 13.47 -4.54 22.80
CA LEU A 62 12.63 -4.67 23.99
C LEU A 62 11.93 -6.03 24.04
N TYR A 63 11.30 -6.44 22.93
CA TYR A 63 10.65 -7.74 22.83
C TYR A 63 11.62 -8.88 23.11
N ARG A 64 12.84 -8.83 22.54
CA ARG A 64 13.89 -9.81 22.81
C ARG A 64 14.20 -9.90 24.30
N ARG A 65 14.33 -8.75 24.97
CA ARG A 65 14.65 -8.68 26.40
C ARG A 65 13.50 -9.18 27.30
N VAL A 66 12.25 -8.92 26.92
CA VAL A 66 11.07 -9.33 27.69
C VAL A 66 10.78 -10.81 27.53
N VAL A 67 10.81 -11.35 26.31
CA VAL A 67 10.41 -12.73 26.02
C VAL A 67 11.56 -13.73 26.15
N PHE A 68 12.77 -13.32 25.76
CA PHE A 68 13.96 -14.19 25.77
C PHE A 68 14.98 -13.81 26.85
N GLY A 69 14.67 -12.82 27.71
CA GLY A 69 15.49 -12.52 28.88
C GLY A 69 15.54 -13.68 29.86
N GLU A 70 16.65 -13.81 30.59
CA GLU A 70 16.78 -14.81 31.66
C GLU A 70 15.66 -14.64 32.69
N GLN A 71 14.91 -15.71 32.94
CA GLN A 71 13.85 -15.75 33.93
C GLN A 71 14.45 -15.74 35.34
N LYS A 72 14.87 -14.55 35.81
CA LYS A 72 15.47 -14.40 37.14
C LYS A 72 14.45 -14.46 38.29
N ASN A 73 13.15 -14.38 37.98
CA ASN A 73 12.07 -14.39 38.96
C ASN A 73 11.33 -15.74 38.92
N ALA A 74 11.34 -16.48 40.02
CA ALA A 74 10.64 -17.75 40.16
C ALA A 74 9.12 -17.64 39.91
N ASP A 75 8.53 -16.45 40.16
CA ASP A 75 7.13 -16.15 39.88
C ASP A 75 6.78 -16.10 38.38
N ALA A 76 7.73 -15.75 37.51
CA ALA A 76 7.50 -15.74 36.06
C ALA A 76 7.48 -17.15 35.47
N ALA A 77 8.04 -18.14 36.18
CA ALA A 77 8.01 -19.54 35.78
C ALA A 77 6.69 -20.23 36.18
N THR A 78 5.99 -19.74 37.20
CA THR A 78 4.72 -20.29 37.71
C THR A 78 3.48 -19.58 37.18
N MET A 79 3.66 -18.54 36.36
CA MET A 79 2.55 -17.74 35.85
C MET A 79 1.69 -18.55 34.86
N PRO A 80 0.38 -18.69 35.11
CA PRO A 80 -0.53 -19.40 34.21
C PRO A 80 -0.67 -18.66 32.88
N ASP A 81 -0.89 -19.41 31.79
CA ASP A 81 -1.16 -18.84 30.46
C ASP A 81 -2.52 -18.12 30.45
N LEU A 82 -2.85 -17.51 29.30
CA LEU A 82 -4.00 -16.62 29.14
C LEU A 82 -5.33 -17.20 29.67
N ASN A 83 -6.02 -16.42 30.49
CA ASN A 83 -7.37 -16.73 30.97
C ASN A 83 -8.43 -16.34 29.90
N ILE A 84 -9.64 -16.90 29.98
CA ILE A 84 -10.75 -16.65 29.04
C ILE A 84 -11.06 -15.16 28.91
N ARG A 85 -11.00 -14.41 30.03
CA ARG A 85 -11.22 -12.96 30.03
C ARG A 85 -10.17 -12.21 29.20
N GLU A 86 -8.91 -12.62 29.29
CA GLU A 86 -7.81 -11.99 28.56
C GLU A 86 -7.91 -12.33 27.07
N TRP A 87 -8.31 -13.56 26.76
CA TRP A 87 -8.61 -13.99 25.39
C TRP A 87 -9.74 -13.17 24.75
N LEU A 88 -10.81 -12.89 25.50
CA LEU A 88 -11.92 -12.05 25.04
C LEU A 88 -11.54 -10.59 24.82
N MET A 89 -10.47 -10.09 25.46
CA MET A 89 -9.96 -8.74 25.22
C MET A 89 -8.96 -8.72 24.07
N LEU A 90 -7.97 -9.62 24.08
CA LEU A 90 -6.87 -9.65 23.12
C LEU A 90 -7.30 -10.18 21.74
N GLY A 91 -8.22 -11.16 21.70
CA GLY A 91 -8.69 -11.78 20.46
C GLY A 91 -9.35 -10.79 19.50
N PRO A 92 -10.41 -10.07 19.91
CA PRO A 92 -11.06 -9.06 19.07
C PRO A 92 -10.11 -7.91 18.68
N LEU A 93 -9.22 -7.51 19.59
CA LEU A 93 -8.24 -6.46 19.31
C LEU A 93 -7.23 -6.91 18.24
N ALA A 94 -6.69 -8.12 18.37
CA ALA A 94 -5.79 -8.70 17.37
C ALA A 94 -6.49 -8.84 16.01
N LEU A 95 -7.76 -9.27 16.00
CA LEU A 95 -8.56 -9.36 14.79
C LEU A 95 -8.74 -7.98 14.13
N ALA A 96 -9.05 -6.94 14.91
CA ALA A 96 -9.20 -5.59 14.39
C ALA A 96 -7.91 -5.05 13.79
N VAL A 97 -6.76 -5.28 14.45
CA VAL A 97 -5.43 -4.89 13.95
C VAL A 97 -5.10 -5.56 12.61
N LEU A 98 -5.38 -6.87 12.49
CA LEU A 98 -5.15 -7.62 11.26
C LEU A 98 -6.15 -7.21 10.17
N TRP A 99 -7.43 -7.04 10.50
CA TRP A 99 -8.44 -6.61 9.55
C TRP A 99 -8.08 -5.24 8.96
N MET A 100 -7.78 -4.25 9.80
CA MET A 100 -7.38 -2.93 9.33
C MET A 100 -6.07 -2.96 8.52
N GLY A 101 -5.14 -3.85 8.85
CA GLY A 101 -3.90 -4.01 8.09
C GLY A 101 -4.06 -4.69 6.73
N VAL A 102 -4.93 -5.71 6.63
CA VAL A 102 -5.17 -6.46 5.39
C VAL A 102 -6.14 -5.75 4.46
N TYR A 103 -7.20 -5.14 5.01
CA TYR A 103 -8.21 -4.41 4.25
C TYR A 103 -8.45 -3.00 4.82
N PRO A 104 -7.50 -2.08 4.61
CA PRO A 104 -7.59 -0.71 5.15
C PRO A 104 -8.72 0.11 4.53
N GLU A 105 -9.23 -0.29 3.36
CA GLU A 105 -10.23 0.51 2.65
C GLU A 105 -11.57 0.61 3.38
N SER A 106 -11.91 -0.36 4.25
CA SER A 106 -13.08 -0.25 5.14
C SER A 106 -13.04 1.01 6.02
N PHE A 107 -11.84 1.46 6.40
CA PHE A 107 -11.64 2.61 7.27
C PHE A 107 -11.33 3.88 6.48
N LEU A 108 -10.61 3.75 5.36
CA LEU A 108 -10.24 4.90 4.53
C LEU A 108 -11.42 5.46 3.73
N ALA A 109 -12.31 4.61 3.19
CA ALA A 109 -13.39 5.05 2.30
C ALA A 109 -14.29 6.15 2.91
N PRO A 110 -14.76 6.05 4.16
CA PRO A 110 -15.56 7.11 4.78
C PRO A 110 -14.80 8.42 4.97
N MET A 111 -13.49 8.35 5.27
CA MET A 111 -12.67 9.55 5.53
C MET A 111 -12.31 10.33 4.25
N ARG A 112 -12.37 9.71 3.07
CA ARG A 112 -11.95 10.34 1.80
C ARG A 112 -12.72 11.64 1.50
N ALA A 113 -14.03 11.65 1.76
CA ALA A 113 -14.87 12.83 1.50
C ALA A 113 -14.46 14.02 2.39
N ASP A 114 -14.22 13.77 3.67
CA ASP A 114 -13.82 14.81 4.63
C ASP A 114 -12.41 15.31 4.34
N ILE A 115 -11.47 14.40 4.02
CA ILE A 115 -10.10 14.76 3.64
C ILE A 115 -10.10 15.61 2.37
N ALA A 116 -10.92 15.28 1.37
CA ALA A 116 -11.03 16.07 0.13
C ALA A 116 -11.56 17.49 0.41
N ALA A 117 -12.54 17.64 1.30
CA ALA A 117 -13.04 18.94 1.71
C ALA A 117 -11.98 19.77 2.45
N LEU A 118 -11.13 19.13 3.26
CA LEU A 118 -10.01 19.79 3.94
C LEU A 118 -8.89 20.18 2.96
N ASP A 119 -8.53 19.30 2.04
CA ASP A 119 -7.51 19.57 1.03
C ASP A 119 -7.91 20.75 0.13
N ALA A 120 -9.18 20.82 -0.30
CA ALA A 120 -9.69 21.95 -1.07
C ALA A 120 -9.58 23.30 -0.33
N ARG A 121 -9.70 23.29 1.01
CA ARG A 121 -9.51 24.49 1.85
C ARG A 121 -8.04 24.85 2.02
N LEU A 122 -7.18 23.83 2.15
CA LEU A 122 -5.74 23.99 2.40
C LEU A 122 -4.91 24.23 1.13
N ALA A 123 -5.48 23.94 -0.05
CA ALA A 123 -4.82 24.12 -1.35
C ALA A 123 -4.26 25.54 -1.57
N ARG A 124 -4.88 26.56 -0.97
CA ARG A 124 -4.40 27.95 -1.02
C ARG A 124 -3.08 28.20 -0.29
N ALA A 125 -2.69 27.30 0.61
CA ALA A 125 -1.48 27.40 1.44
C ALA A 125 -0.51 26.22 1.22
N LYS A 126 -0.72 25.42 0.17
CA LYS A 126 0.10 24.24 -0.11
C LYS A 126 1.51 24.67 -0.58
N PRO A 127 2.59 24.27 0.10
CA PRO A 127 3.95 24.51 -0.38
C PRO A 127 4.23 23.66 -1.64
N GLU A 128 5.05 24.19 -2.55
CA GLU A 128 5.52 23.42 -3.70
C GLU A 128 6.43 22.28 -3.20
N GLY A 129 6.06 21.05 -3.55
CA GLY A 129 6.81 19.85 -3.16
C GLY A 129 8.04 19.65 -4.04
N ASP A 130 9.12 19.16 -3.46
CA ASP A 130 10.39 18.88 -4.16
C ASP A 130 10.41 17.53 -4.91
N ALA A 131 9.41 16.68 -4.67
CA ALA A 131 9.32 15.36 -5.27
C ALA A 131 8.72 15.43 -6.68
N HIS A 132 9.57 15.31 -7.70
CA HIS A 132 9.15 15.21 -9.11
C HIS A 132 8.60 13.83 -9.46
N LEU A 133 7.47 13.44 -8.85
CA LEU A 133 6.81 12.16 -9.08
C LEU A 133 6.17 12.12 -10.47
N LYS A 134 6.80 11.42 -11.42
CA LYS A 134 6.15 11.04 -12.67
C LYS A 134 5.26 9.84 -12.41
N MET A 135 3.96 10.06 -12.22
CA MET A 135 2.99 8.97 -12.28
C MET A 135 3.10 8.32 -13.67
N GLY A 136 3.55 7.07 -13.72
CA GLY A 136 3.57 6.31 -14.96
C GLY A 136 2.15 6.25 -15.52
N GLU A 137 2.01 6.41 -16.83
CA GLU A 137 0.68 6.31 -17.45
C GLU A 137 0.00 5.02 -16.99
N PRO A 138 -1.30 5.06 -16.63
CA PRO A 138 -2.02 3.87 -16.22
C PRO A 138 -1.92 2.88 -17.37
N ARG A 139 -1.09 1.84 -17.19
CA ARG A 139 -1.00 0.73 -18.13
C ARG A 139 -2.41 0.18 -18.20
N LYS A 140 -3.08 0.39 -19.34
CA LYS A 140 -4.36 -0.26 -19.64
C LYS A 140 -4.17 -1.73 -19.32
N GLN A 141 -4.82 -2.17 -18.26
CA GLN A 141 -4.75 -3.54 -17.82
C GLN A 141 -5.49 -4.33 -18.89
N ALA A 142 -4.77 -4.85 -19.88
CA ALA A 142 -5.22 -6.00 -20.65
C ALA A 142 -5.21 -7.17 -19.67
N ALA A 143 -6.24 -7.19 -18.81
CA ALA A 143 -6.53 -8.31 -17.95
C ALA A 143 -6.73 -9.51 -18.87
N ASN A 144 -5.80 -10.46 -18.82
CA ASN A 144 -5.98 -11.87 -19.17
C ASN A 144 -7.17 -12.14 -20.09
N ALA A 145 -7.08 -11.71 -21.35
CA ALA A 145 -7.98 -12.16 -22.39
C ALA A 145 -7.58 -13.61 -22.70
N ILE A 146 -8.16 -14.55 -21.97
CA ILE A 146 -8.16 -15.96 -22.36
C ILE A 146 -8.96 -15.99 -23.67
N GLY A 147 -8.27 -16.36 -24.75
CA GLY A 147 -8.85 -16.38 -26.09
C GLY A 147 -10.04 -17.31 -26.17
N HIS A 148 -11.17 -16.80 -26.65
CA HIS A 148 -12.16 -17.61 -27.32
C HIS A 148 -11.80 -17.64 -28.80
N GLY A 149 -11.11 -18.71 -29.21
CA GLY A 149 -11.13 -19.13 -30.60
C GLY A 149 -12.52 -19.69 -30.89
N GLU A 150 -13.28 -18.99 -31.72
CA GLU A 150 -14.36 -19.60 -32.49
C GLU A 150 -13.90 -19.61 -33.94
N ASP A 151 -13.45 -20.79 -34.34
CA ASP A 151 -13.22 -21.22 -35.70
C ASP A 151 -14.58 -21.33 -36.41
N HIS A 152 -14.86 -20.40 -37.31
CA HIS A 152 -15.89 -20.58 -38.34
C HIS A 152 -15.33 -20.08 -39.67
N GLY A 153 -14.71 -21.01 -40.38
CA GLY A 153 -14.46 -20.87 -41.80
C GLY A 153 -15.75 -21.00 -42.60
N GLU A 154 -16.01 -20.05 -43.48
CA GLU A 154 -16.68 -20.26 -44.76
C GLU A 154 -15.97 -19.41 -45.81
N GLY A 155 -15.47 -20.09 -46.85
CA GLY A 155 -14.79 -19.48 -48.00
C GLY A 155 -15.75 -18.98 -49.09
N HIS A 156 -15.16 -18.75 -50.27
CA HIS A 156 -15.67 -18.14 -51.52
C HIS A 156 -15.35 -16.63 -51.62
N GLY A 157 -14.59 -16.11 -52.57
CA GLY A 157 -13.99 -16.63 -53.82
C GLY A 157 -14.10 -15.55 -54.91
N GLU A 158 -12.95 -15.12 -55.47
CA GLU A 158 -12.74 -14.42 -56.77
C GLU A 158 -13.37 -13.01 -56.94
N GLY A 159 -12.81 -11.99 -57.61
CA GLY A 159 -11.68 -11.77 -58.53
C GLY A 159 -11.99 -10.49 -59.35
N HIS A 160 -10.96 -9.88 -59.98
CA HIS A 160 -10.97 -8.68 -60.88
C HIS A 160 -11.00 -7.28 -60.22
N GLY A 161 -10.19 -6.28 -60.56
CA GLY A 161 -9.15 -6.07 -61.58
C GLY A 161 -9.08 -4.57 -61.97
N GLU A 162 -7.87 -4.08 -62.31
CA GLU A 162 -7.50 -2.77 -62.92
C GLU A 162 -7.47 -1.53 -61.99
N GLY A 163 -6.47 -0.64 -61.98
CA GLY A 163 -5.32 -0.38 -62.86
C GLY A 163 -5.22 1.14 -63.18
N HIS A 164 -4.02 1.73 -63.10
CA HIS A 164 -3.60 3.10 -63.50
C HIS A 164 -4.00 4.29 -62.59
N ASP A 165 -3.22 5.36 -62.36
CA ASP A 165 -1.84 5.76 -62.73
C ASP A 165 -1.43 7.02 -61.91
N ALA A 166 -0.12 7.20 -61.72
CA ALA A 166 0.70 8.43 -61.56
C ALA A 166 0.25 9.69 -60.74
N THR A 167 1.04 10.01 -59.70
CA THR A 167 1.53 11.37 -59.30
C THR A 167 2.44 12.00 -60.38
N PRO A 168 2.94 13.28 -60.34
CA PRO A 168 2.95 14.32 -59.28
C PRO A 168 2.73 15.80 -59.75
N THR A 169 2.72 16.73 -58.78
CA THR A 169 3.20 18.14 -58.78
C THR A 169 3.38 18.92 -60.10
N ASP A 170 2.74 20.08 -60.25
CA ASP A 170 3.39 21.42 -60.39
C ASP A 170 2.36 22.58 -60.47
N ALA A 171 2.86 23.81 -60.32
CA ALA A 171 2.23 25.14 -60.56
C ALA A 171 1.32 25.69 -59.44
N ALA A 172 1.75 26.63 -58.58
CA ALA A 172 2.26 28.00 -58.81
C ALA A 172 1.16 29.04 -59.11
N GLU A 173 1.18 30.09 -58.25
CA GLU A 173 0.86 31.51 -58.50
C GLU A 173 -0.58 32.05 -58.48
N GLY A 174 -0.69 33.23 -57.82
CA GLY A 174 -1.73 34.26 -57.96
C GLY A 174 -2.90 34.11 -56.98
N GLU A 175 -3.34 35.11 -56.20
CA GLU A 175 -3.14 36.55 -56.22
C GLU A 175 -3.36 37.14 -54.82
N ALA A 176 -2.76 38.31 -54.63
CA ALA A 176 -2.95 39.19 -53.48
C ALA A 176 -4.38 39.75 -53.39
N HIS A 177 -4.85 39.97 -52.16
CA HIS A 177 -5.51 41.21 -51.71
C HIS A 177 -5.60 41.23 -50.18
#